data_AF-A0AAD1W0P9-F1
#
_entry.id   AF-A0AAD1W0P9-F1
#
_cell.length_a   1.000
_cell.length_b   1.000
_cell.length_c   1.000
_cell.angle_alpha   90.00
_cell.angle_beta   90.00
_cell.angle_gamma   90.00
#
_symmetry.space_group_name_H-M   'P 1'
#
loop_
_entity.id
_entity.type
_entity.pdbx_description
1 polymer ?
#
loop_
_entity_poly.entity_id
_entity_poly.type
_entity_poly.pdbx_seq_one_letter_code
_entity_poly.pdbx_strand_id
1 'polypeptide(L)'
;MFIQQEGLTYIRKADIQPTPWSDHCATRVTMTSPLYRPARTSWRLNDSLLLDELLRAQIAKHVHQYFKENTTEGVSDMTLWEAHKSVMMGHLIRIARQKKKEAGQQLLDLT
;
A
#
# COMPACT_ATOMS: atom_id res chain seq x y z
N MET A 1 -18.58 4.35 5.85
CA MET A 1 -18.03 3.01 6.08
C MET A 1 -17.61 2.44 4.74
N PHE A 2 -16.32 2.20 4.52
CA PHE A 2 -15.82 1.64 3.26
C PHE A 2 -15.67 0.13 3.41
N ILE A 3 -16.38 -0.65 2.58
CA ILE A 3 -16.29 -2.11 2.54
C ILE A 3 -15.53 -2.47 1.26
N GLN A 4 -14.39 -3.14 1.40
CA GLN A 4 -13.66 -3.67 0.25
C GLN A 4 -14.54 -4.65 -0.53
N GLN A 5 -14.35 -4.81 -1.84
CA GLN A 5 -15.20 -5.65 -2.70
C GLN A 5 -15.28 -7.11 -2.21
N GLU A 6 -14.21 -7.62 -1.64
CA GLU A 6 -14.12 -8.94 -1.00
C GLU A 6 -15.03 -9.08 0.22
N GLY A 7 -15.39 -7.95 0.83
CA GLY A 7 -16.28 -7.83 1.97
C GLY A 7 -17.74 -8.10 1.63
N LEU A 8 -18.12 -8.03 0.34
CA LEU A 8 -19.50 -8.18 -0.12
C LEU A 8 -20.03 -9.61 0.12
N THR A 9 -19.17 -10.62 0.03
CA THR A 9 -19.54 -12.03 0.26
C THR A 9 -19.97 -12.34 1.70
N TYR A 10 -19.65 -11.44 2.62
CA TYR A 10 -20.04 -11.54 4.03
C TYR A 10 -21.40 -10.89 4.31
N ILE A 11 -21.97 -10.15 3.37
CA ILE A 11 -23.30 -9.56 3.53
C ILE A 11 -24.34 -10.68 3.43
N ARG A 12 -25.26 -10.71 4.39
CA ARG A 12 -26.39 -11.66 4.42
C ARG A 12 -27.70 -10.99 4.10
N LYS A 13 -27.85 -9.74 4.54
CA LYS A 13 -29.06 -8.96 4.31
C LYS A 13 -28.73 -7.48 4.31
N ALA A 14 -29.43 -6.74 3.47
CA ALA A 14 -29.48 -5.29 3.51
C ALA A 14 -30.96 -4.88 3.43
N ASP A 15 -31.41 -4.04 4.35
CA ASP A 15 -32.78 -3.54 4.39
C ASP A 15 -32.82 -2.06 4.77
N ILE A 16 -33.82 -1.37 4.25
CA ILE A 16 -34.10 0.03 4.55
C ILE A 16 -35.19 0.02 5.61
N GLN A 17 -34.93 0.64 6.76
CA GLN A 17 -35.84 0.66 7.88
C GLN A 17 -36.99 1.65 7.60
N PRO A 18 -38.24 1.30 7.90
CA PRO A 18 -39.37 2.20 7.68
C PRO A 18 -39.29 3.39 8.63
N THR A 19 -39.27 4.60 8.06
CA THR A 19 -39.34 5.86 8.82
C THR A 19 -40.53 6.68 8.32
N PRO A 20 -41.61 6.83 9.11
CA PRO A 20 -42.82 7.52 8.64
C PRO A 20 -42.70 9.05 8.61
N TRP A 21 -41.66 9.62 9.24
CA TRP A 21 -41.51 11.07 9.45
C TRP A 21 -40.37 11.70 8.65
N SER A 22 -39.63 10.92 7.84
CA SER A 22 -38.46 11.38 7.11
C SER A 22 -38.29 10.58 5.83
N ASP A 23 -37.91 11.26 4.75
CA ASP A 23 -37.48 10.66 3.49
C ASP A 23 -36.09 10.01 3.62
N HIS A 24 -35.34 10.33 4.68
CA HIS A 24 -34.10 9.66 5.04
C HIS A 24 -34.37 8.46 5.96
N CYS A 25 -34.52 7.28 5.35
CA CYS A 25 -34.63 6.01 6.07
C CYS A 25 -33.25 5.43 6.42
N ALA A 26 -33.12 4.83 7.61
CA ALA A 26 -31.88 4.20 8.03
C ALA A 26 -31.66 2.87 7.28
N THR A 27 -30.47 2.65 6.73
CA THR A 27 -30.12 1.37 6.09
C THR A 27 -29.43 0.46 7.08
N ARG A 28 -29.98 -0.75 7.27
CA ARG A 28 -29.40 -1.80 8.10
C ARG A 28 -28.76 -2.86 7.21
N VAL A 29 -27.53 -3.24 7.55
CA VAL A 29 -26.81 -4.33 6.87
C VAL A 29 -26.44 -5.38 7.91
N THR A 30 -26.83 -6.63 7.66
CA THR A 30 -26.43 -7.80 8.45
C THR A 30 -25.31 -8.52 7.72
N MET A 31 -24.20 -8.73 8.40
CA MET A 31 -23.00 -9.36 7.84
C MET A 31 -22.41 -10.40 8.80
N THR A 32 -21.89 -11.48 8.24
CA THR A 32 -21.16 -12.53 8.99
C THR A 32 -19.67 -12.30 8.88
N SER A 33 -19.01 -11.93 9.99
CA SER A 33 -17.55 -11.84 10.00
C SER A 33 -16.94 -13.25 10.04
N PRO A 34 -15.97 -13.58 9.17
CA PRO A 34 -15.21 -14.81 9.33
C PRO A 34 -14.35 -14.72 10.60
N LEU A 35 -14.31 -15.80 11.38
CA LEU A 35 -13.52 -15.91 12.62
C LEU A 35 -12.01 -15.76 12.38
N TYR A 36 -11.57 -16.10 11.17
CA TYR A 36 -10.18 -15.99 10.74
C TYR A 36 -10.13 -15.35 9.36
N ARG A 37 -9.41 -14.22 9.26
CA ARG A 37 -8.92 -13.72 7.98
C ARG A 37 -7.40 -13.88 8.01
N PRO A 38 -6.78 -14.60 7.07
CA PRO A 38 -5.33 -14.51 6.92
C PRO A 38 -5.00 -13.03 6.73
N ALA A 39 -4.03 -12.53 7.50
CA ALA A 39 -3.59 -11.17 7.35
C ALA A 39 -3.16 -10.99 5.89
N ARG A 40 -3.91 -10.19 5.13
CA ARG A 40 -3.44 -9.75 3.82
C ARG A 40 -2.24 -8.88 4.09
N THR A 41 -1.05 -9.38 3.74
CA THR A 41 0.17 -8.58 3.71
C THR A 41 0.04 -7.60 2.57
N SER A 42 -0.69 -6.49 2.81
CA SER A 42 -0.54 -5.30 2.00
C SER A 42 0.89 -4.84 2.21
N TRP A 43 1.68 -4.82 1.14
CA TRP A 43 3.00 -4.21 1.22
C TRP A 43 2.84 -2.77 1.73
N ARG A 44 3.63 -2.42 2.73
CA ARG A 44 3.73 -1.06 3.27
C ARG A 44 5.18 -0.63 3.19
N LEU A 45 5.41 0.61 2.79
CA LEU A 45 6.73 1.20 2.86
C LEU A 45 7.16 1.21 4.33
N ASN A 46 8.42 0.84 4.58
CA ASN A 46 9.00 0.98 5.89
C ASN A 46 9.41 2.45 6.10
N ASP A 47 8.62 3.18 6.88
CA ASP A 47 8.82 4.62 7.11
C ASP A 47 10.20 4.96 7.70
N SER A 48 10.84 4.02 8.40
CA SER A 48 12.19 4.24 8.93
C SER A 48 13.24 4.42 7.83
N LEU A 49 12.97 3.94 6.61
CA LEU A 49 13.85 4.17 5.45
C LEU A 49 13.85 5.63 5.01
N LEU A 50 12.76 6.35 5.25
CA LEU A 50 12.62 7.77 4.87
C LEU A 50 13.20 8.72 5.91
N LEU A 51 13.42 8.24 7.13
CA LEU A 51 14.05 9.01 8.22
C LEU A 51 15.58 9.09 8.08
N ASP A 52 16.18 8.15 7.34
CA ASP A 52 17.61 8.14 7.04
C ASP A 52 17.90 9.15 5.92
N GLU A 53 18.56 10.26 6.29
CA GLU A 53 18.83 11.39 5.40
C GLU A 53 19.64 11.00 4.16
N LEU A 54 20.60 10.08 4.32
CA LEU A 54 21.41 9.59 3.20
C LEU A 54 20.56 8.78 2.22
N LEU A 55 19.70 7.92 2.74
CA LEU A 55 18.75 7.16 1.92
C LEU A 55 17.73 8.05 1.23
N ARG A 56 17.24 9.08 1.91
CA ARG A 56 16.32 10.06 1.32
C ARG A 56 16.97 10.78 0.14
N ALA A 57 18.22 11.22 0.29
CA ALA A 57 18.98 11.84 -0.80
C ALA A 57 19.21 10.87 -1.97
N GLN A 58 19.53 9.60 -1.68
CA GLN A 58 19.67 8.56 -2.70
C GLN A 58 18.37 8.31 -3.46
N ILE A 59 17.24 8.15 -2.75
CA ILE A 59 15.92 7.95 -3.36
C ILE A 59 15.57 9.15 -4.24
N ALA A 60 15.77 10.38 -3.75
CA ALA A 60 15.53 11.59 -4.53
C ALA A 60 16.37 11.62 -5.82
N LYS A 61 17.65 11.23 -5.75
CA LYS A 61 18.52 11.11 -6.92
C LYS A 61 18.00 10.06 -7.91
N HIS A 62 17.59 8.90 -7.43
CA HIS A 62 17.02 7.84 -8.27
C HIS A 62 15.73 8.27 -8.97
N VAL A 63 14.86 9.02 -8.27
CA VAL A 63 13.65 9.59 -8.88
C VAL A 63 14.00 10.53 -10.03
N HIS A 64 14.91 11.48 -9.81
CA HIS A 64 15.33 12.42 -10.86
C HIS A 64 15.99 11.71 -12.04
N GLN A 65 16.85 10.73 -11.76
CA GLN A 65 17.53 9.94 -12.78
C GLN A 65 16.53 9.15 -13.63
N TYR A 66 15.52 8.53 -13.01
CA TYR A 66 14.48 7.80 -13.72
C TYR A 66 13.78 8.68 -14.75
N PHE A 67 13.27 9.85 -14.33
CA PHE A 67 12.56 10.74 -15.26
C PHE A 67 13.49 11.31 -16.33
N LYS A 68 14.75 11.61 -15.99
CA LYS A 68 15.74 12.08 -16.97
C LYS A 68 16.01 11.05 -18.07
N GLU A 69 16.08 9.76 -17.71
CA GLU A 69 16.43 8.68 -18.64
C GLU A 69 15.22 8.14 -19.42
N ASN A 70 14.02 8.21 -18.85
CA ASN A 70 12.83 7.54 -19.39
C ASN A 70 11.78 8.51 -20.00
N THR A 71 12.00 9.82 -19.91
CA THR A 71 11.17 10.79 -20.65
C THR A 71 11.56 10.72 -22.12
N THR A 72 10.75 10.04 -22.92
CA THR A 72 10.95 9.85 -24.36
C THR A 72 9.69 10.27 -25.13
N GLU A 73 9.87 10.83 -26.32
CA GLU A 73 8.76 11.18 -27.20
C GLU A 73 7.93 9.93 -27.55
N GLY A 74 6.61 10.01 -27.37
CA GLY A 74 5.67 8.93 -27.66
C GLY A 74 5.28 8.05 -26.48
N VAL A 75 5.90 8.20 -25.30
CA VAL A 75 5.45 7.54 -24.07
C VAL A 75 4.43 8.43 -23.36
N SER A 76 3.29 7.86 -22.96
CA SER A 76 2.30 8.61 -22.17
C SER A 76 2.78 8.86 -20.74
N ASP A 77 2.43 10.02 -20.17
CA ASP A 77 2.73 10.35 -18.77
C ASP A 77 2.21 9.30 -17.78
N MET A 78 1.07 8.66 -18.11
CA MET A 78 0.51 7.59 -17.29
C MET A 78 1.42 6.36 -17.27
N THR A 79 1.86 5.91 -18.43
CA THR A 79 2.78 4.77 -18.55
C THR A 79 4.11 5.07 -17.84
N LEU A 80 4.64 6.29 -18.02
CA LEU A 80 5.85 6.74 -17.37
C LEU A 80 5.70 6.73 -15.84
N TRP A 81 4.58 7.22 -15.32
CA TRP A 81 4.29 7.23 -13.88
C TRP A 81 4.11 5.83 -13.30
N GLU A 82 3.42 4.94 -14.00
CA GLU A 82 3.23 3.54 -13.56
C GLU A 82 4.53 2.75 -13.53
N ALA A 83 5.35 2.91 -14.56
CA ALA A 83 6.67 2.32 -14.62
C ALA A 83 7.60 2.89 -13.54
N HIS A 84 7.59 4.21 -13.33
CA HIS A 84 8.33 4.89 -12.27
C HIS A 84 8.03 4.27 -10.90
N LYS A 85 6.74 4.21 -10.53
CA LYS A 85 6.30 3.62 -9.26
C LYS A 85 6.81 2.20 -9.09
N SER A 86 6.68 1.37 -10.13
CA SER A 86 7.09 -0.03 -10.09
C SER A 86 8.60 -0.19 -9.86
N VAL A 87 9.42 0.63 -10.53
CA VAL A 87 10.88 0.65 -10.35
C VAL A 87 11.26 1.11 -8.95
N MET A 88 10.69 2.23 -8.47
CA MET A 88 10.96 2.75 -7.13
C MET A 88 10.59 1.76 -6.03
N MET A 89 9.44 1.08 -6.16
CA MET A 89 9.02 0.03 -5.24
C MET A 89 10.05 -1.10 -5.15
N GLY A 90 10.57 -1.57 -6.28
CA GLY A 90 11.62 -2.58 -6.32
C GLY A 90 12.89 -2.13 -5.58
N HIS A 91 13.31 -0.89 -5.77
CA HIS A 91 14.46 -0.32 -5.06
C HIS A 91 14.23 -0.28 -3.54
N LEU A 92 13.07 0.21 -3.10
CA LEU A 92 12.74 0.33 -1.67
C LEU A 92 12.67 -1.05 -1.00
N ILE A 93 12.06 -2.04 -1.65
CA ILE A 93 12.03 -3.43 -1.17
C ILE A 93 13.44 -4.00 -1.01
N ARG A 94 14.32 -3.76 -2.01
CA ARG A 94 15.71 -4.23 -1.97
C ARG A 94 16.46 -3.64 -0.78
N ILE A 95 16.35 -2.33 -0.57
CA ILE A 95 16.99 -1.61 0.54
C ILE A 95 16.46 -2.12 1.89
N ALA A 96 15.14 -2.25 2.03
CA ALA A 96 14.50 -2.75 3.24
C ALA A 96 15.03 -4.15 3.62
N ARG A 97 15.12 -5.03 2.62
CA ARG A 97 15.64 -6.40 2.80
C ARG A 97 17.10 -6.39 3.23
N GLN A 98 17.91 -5.54 2.60
CA GLN A 98 19.33 -5.42 2.91
C GLN A 98 19.56 -4.93 4.35
N LYS A 99 18.87 -3.86 4.78
CA LYS A 99 18.94 -3.38 6.16
C LYS A 99 18.50 -4.44 7.18
N LYS A 100 17.45 -5.20 6.87
CA LYS A 100 16.99 -6.31 7.73
C LYS A 100 18.06 -7.39 7.87
N LYS A 101 18.77 -7.71 6.78
CA LYS A 101 19.87 -8.68 6.80
C LYS A 101 21.05 -8.18 7.64
N GLU A 102 21.44 -6.92 7.46
CA GLU A 102 22.53 -6.27 8.22
C GLU A 102 22.24 -6.23 9.72
N ALA A 103 21.04 -5.82 10.12
CA ALA A 103 20.62 -5.82 11.51
C ALA A 103 20.61 -7.24 12.12
N GLY A 104 20.20 -8.24 11.34
CA GLY A 104 20.26 -9.65 11.76
C GLY A 104 21.68 -10.16 11.95
N GLN A 105 22.61 -9.79 11.07
CA GLN A 105 24.02 -10.17 11.20
C GLN A 105 24.68 -9.54 12.43
N GLN A 106 24.43 -8.24 12.66
CA GLN A 106 24.95 -7.53 13.84
C GLN A 106 24.52 -8.19 15.15
N LEU A 107 23.29 -8.71 15.23
CA LEU A 107 22.82 -9.45 16.41
C LEU A 107 23.55 -10.78 16.62
N LEU A 108 23.87 -11.48 15.53
CA LEU A 108 24.64 -12.74 15.58
C LEU A 108 26.08 -12.50 16.00
N ASP A 109 26.70 -11.42 15.53
CA ASP A 109 28.09 -11.09 15.87
C ASP A 109 28.28 -10.66 17.34
N LEU A 110 27.17 -10.35 18.04
CA LEU A 110 27.12 -9.96 19.46
C LEU A 110 26.81 -11.13 20.41
N THR A 111 26.50 -12.32 19.90
CA THR A 111 26.12 -13.52 20.68
C THR A 111 27.21 -14.59 20.60
#